data_AF-A0A2E9RSC7-F1
#
_entry.id   AF-A0A2E9RSC7-F1
#
_cell.length_a   1.000
_cell.length_b   1.000
_cell.length_c   1.000
_cell.angle_alpha   90.00
_cell.angle_beta   90.00
_cell.angle_gamma   90.00
#
_symmetry.space_group_name_H-M   'P 1'
#
loop_
_entity.id
_entity.type
_entity.pdbx_description
1 polymer ?
#
loop_
_entity_poly.entity_id
_entity_poly.type
_entity_poly.pdbx_seq_one_letter_code
_entity_poly.pdbx_strand_id
1 'polypeptide(L)'
;MKSIRIVSLVSLTLIATATFAQNQGAKPVATTAPQQKLELVKVASLNTIESNQEFQKNVQLVQQQRTLAVQLLSKLQNEQDEQKHAELKKQLADLQAKLNENNQLMFKTYGFTLNRNYVLTVEKAHVHMWVTAEEAAAIKSRTATTDKTEKGNEKNEDGKKPGGLRGLFGGNKKK
;
A
#
# COMPACT_ATOMS: atom_id res chain seq x y z
N MET A 1 -42.90 28.16 22.89
CA MET A 1 -42.30 28.06 24.24
C MET A 1 -42.81 26.80 24.93
N LYS A 2 -41.90 25.86 25.24
CA LYS A 2 -42.02 24.82 26.28
C LYS A 2 -40.67 24.12 26.38
N SER A 3 -39.87 24.66 27.28
CA SER A 3 -38.59 24.14 27.78
C SER A 3 -38.87 23.06 28.82
N ILE A 4 -38.13 21.95 28.78
CA ILE A 4 -37.71 21.19 29.97
C ILE A 4 -36.31 20.66 29.67
N ARG A 5 -35.33 21.15 30.43
CA ARG A 5 -34.00 20.55 30.60
C ARG A 5 -34.04 19.77 31.90
N ILE A 6 -33.61 18.52 31.89
CA ILE A 6 -33.17 17.82 33.12
C ILE A 6 -31.80 17.21 32.83
N VAL A 7 -30.86 17.64 33.67
CA VAL A 7 -29.47 17.22 33.81
C VAL A 7 -29.44 16.03 34.79
N SER A 8 -28.77 14.94 34.43
CA SER A 8 -28.17 13.90 35.32
C SER A 8 -27.96 12.62 34.51
N LEU A 9 -26.93 11.79 34.68
CA LEU A 9 -25.79 11.77 35.60
C LEU A 9 -24.75 10.88 34.89
N VAL A 10 -23.46 11.21 34.99
CA VAL A 10 -22.38 10.30 34.57
C VAL A 10 -22.39 9.10 35.51
N SER A 11 -22.42 7.89 34.98
CA SER A 11 -22.06 6.67 35.71
C SER A 11 -21.14 5.84 34.84
N LEU A 12 -19.85 5.96 35.14
CA LEU A 12 -18.77 5.15 34.59
C LEU A 12 -18.79 3.80 35.33
N THR A 13 -19.23 2.73 34.69
CA THR A 13 -19.02 1.36 35.16
C THR A 13 -18.20 0.60 34.15
N LEU A 14 -16.97 0.28 34.54
CA LEU A 14 -16.05 -0.59 33.83
C LEU A 14 -16.08 -1.99 34.48
N ILE A 15 -16.07 -3.00 33.62
CA ILE A 15 -15.57 -4.38 33.78
C ILE A 15 -16.60 -5.53 34.02
N ALA A 16 -16.66 -6.36 32.96
CA ALA A 16 -16.79 -7.82 32.85
C ALA A 16 -18.01 -8.55 33.45
N THR A 17 -18.87 -9.07 32.57
CA THR A 17 -18.83 -10.48 32.10
C THR A 17 -20.02 -10.70 31.17
N ALA A 18 -19.77 -10.79 29.86
CA ALA A 18 -20.80 -11.25 28.93
C ALA A 18 -20.88 -12.78 29.06
N THR A 19 -21.75 -13.27 29.94
CA THR A 19 -22.27 -14.64 29.85
C THR A 19 -23.10 -14.72 28.57
N PHE A 20 -22.50 -15.23 27.51
CA PHE A 20 -23.24 -15.65 26.33
C PHE A 20 -24.17 -16.79 26.73
N ALA A 21 -25.48 -16.52 26.72
CA ALA A 21 -26.51 -17.54 26.70
C ALA A 21 -26.34 -18.33 25.38
N GLN A 22 -25.81 -19.54 25.49
CA GLN A 22 -25.61 -20.46 24.38
C GLN A 22 -26.96 -21.04 23.96
N ASN A 23 -27.64 -20.36 23.03
CA ASN A 23 -28.76 -20.94 22.30
C ASN A 23 -28.20 -22.01 21.34
N GLN A 24 -28.11 -23.25 21.83
CA GLN A 24 -27.69 -24.41 21.06
C GLN A 24 -28.82 -24.83 20.12
N GLY A 25 -28.73 -24.43 18.85
CA GLY A 25 -29.74 -24.82 17.85
C GLY A 25 -29.50 -24.37 16.41
N ALA A 26 -28.46 -23.57 16.12
CA ALA A 26 -28.11 -23.24 14.75
C ALA A 26 -26.62 -23.50 14.53
N LYS A 27 -26.31 -24.56 13.79
CA LYS A 27 -24.99 -24.70 13.16
C LYS A 27 -24.74 -23.41 12.35
N PRO A 28 -23.63 -22.70 12.53
CA PRO A 28 -23.27 -21.65 11.60
C PRO A 28 -23.07 -22.32 10.25
N VAL A 29 -24.04 -22.16 9.35
CA VAL A 29 -23.86 -22.48 7.94
C VAL A 29 -22.86 -21.45 7.45
N ALA A 30 -21.59 -21.79 7.53
CA ALA A 30 -20.56 -21.13 6.75
C ALA A 30 -20.91 -21.44 5.30
N THR A 31 -21.70 -20.56 4.69
CA THR A 31 -21.81 -20.50 3.23
C THR A 31 -20.43 -20.12 2.74
N THR A 32 -19.60 -21.12 2.46
CA THR A 32 -18.34 -20.95 1.76
C THR A 32 -18.69 -20.40 0.39
N ALA A 33 -18.66 -19.06 0.26
CA ALA A 33 -18.57 -18.42 -1.03
C ALA A 33 -17.41 -19.10 -1.78
N PRO A 34 -17.57 -19.45 -3.07
CA PRO A 34 -16.50 -20.10 -3.82
C PRO A 34 -15.24 -19.25 -3.68
N GLN A 35 -14.19 -19.80 -3.07
CA GLN A 35 -12.89 -19.14 -3.00
C GLN A 35 -12.35 -19.09 -4.43
N GLN A 36 -12.65 -17.99 -5.12
CA GLN A 36 -12.14 -17.75 -6.46
C GLN A 36 -10.60 -17.78 -6.38
N LYS A 37 -9.99 -18.67 -7.15
CA LYS A 37 -8.54 -18.78 -7.26
C LYS A 37 -8.02 -17.48 -7.90
N LEU A 38 -7.33 -16.66 -7.12
CA LEU A 38 -6.72 -15.41 -7.59
C LEU A 38 -5.31 -15.70 -8.10
N GLU A 39 -4.96 -15.12 -9.25
CA GLU A 39 -3.62 -15.22 -9.84
C GLU A 39 -3.01 -13.82 -9.99
N LEU A 40 -1.73 -13.69 -9.67
CA LEU A 40 -1.01 -12.43 -9.81
C LEU A 40 -0.53 -12.29 -11.26
N VAL A 41 -0.99 -11.25 -11.95
CA VAL A 41 -0.65 -11.00 -13.36
C VAL A 41 0.19 -9.73 -13.48
N LYS A 42 1.31 -9.81 -14.22
CA LYS A 42 2.14 -8.66 -14.56
C LYS A 42 1.44 -7.82 -15.63
N VAL A 43 1.00 -6.62 -15.26
CA VAL A 43 0.28 -5.69 -16.15
C VAL A 43 1.18 -4.64 -16.81
N ALA A 44 2.32 -4.32 -16.21
CA ALA A 44 3.28 -3.36 -16.73
C ALA A 44 4.69 -3.60 -16.18
N SER A 45 5.68 -3.07 -16.88
CA SER A 45 7.09 -3.01 -16.47
C SER A 45 7.54 -1.55 -16.46
N LEU A 46 7.93 -1.04 -15.28
CA LEU A 46 8.44 0.32 -15.12
C LEU A 46 9.97 0.27 -15.19
N ASN A 47 10.51 0.35 -16.40
CA ASN A 47 11.92 0.03 -16.68
C ASN A 47 12.91 1.14 -16.30
N THR A 48 12.41 2.35 -15.98
CA THR A 48 13.25 3.50 -15.61
C THR A 48 12.84 4.05 -14.24
N ILE A 49 13.78 4.74 -13.59
CA ILE A 49 13.53 5.39 -12.29
C ILE A 49 12.45 6.46 -12.46
N GLU A 50 12.54 7.23 -13.54
CA GLU A 50 11.62 8.32 -13.88
C GLU A 50 10.19 7.78 -14.07
N SER A 51 10.04 6.67 -14.82
CA SER A 51 8.75 6.02 -15.06
C SER A 51 8.14 5.49 -13.76
N ASN A 52 8.95 4.91 -12.87
CA ASN A 52 8.47 4.46 -11.56
C ASN A 52 8.03 5.64 -10.67
N GLN A 53 8.79 6.74 -10.65
CA GLN A 53 8.42 7.94 -9.89
C GLN A 53 7.13 8.58 -10.42
N GLU A 54 7.00 8.70 -11.75
CA GLU A 54 5.80 9.23 -12.38
C GLU A 54 4.58 8.37 -12.07
N PHE A 55 4.70 7.05 -12.21
CA PHE A 55 3.63 6.12 -11.82
C PHE A 55 3.21 6.32 -10.36
N GLN A 56 4.17 6.39 -9.43
CA GLN A 56 3.87 6.60 -8.01
C GLN A 56 3.14 7.93 -7.75
N LYS A 57 3.60 9.03 -8.37
CA LYS A 57 2.95 10.34 -8.28
C LYS A 57 1.53 10.29 -8.83
N ASN A 58 1.33 9.66 -9.98
CA ASN A 58 0.02 9.54 -10.60
C ASN A 58 -0.93 8.68 -9.77
N VAL A 59 -0.46 7.56 -9.21
CA VAL A 59 -1.23 6.75 -8.25
C VAL A 59 -1.65 7.60 -7.04
N GLN A 60 -0.72 8.35 -6.45
CA GLN A 60 -1.04 9.22 -5.32
C GLN A 60 -2.09 10.28 -5.69
N LEU A 61 -1.95 10.91 -6.85
CA LEU A 61 -2.88 11.91 -7.36
C LEU A 61 -4.30 11.34 -7.49
N VAL A 62 -4.47 10.19 -8.15
CA VAL A 62 -5.82 9.62 -8.35
C VAL A 62 -6.44 9.16 -7.03
N GLN A 63 -5.65 8.69 -6.08
CA GLN A 63 -6.13 8.33 -4.74
C GLN A 63 -6.55 9.57 -3.94
N GLN A 64 -5.80 10.67 -4.04
CA GLN A 64 -6.17 11.96 -3.45
C GLN A 64 -7.47 12.50 -4.06
N GLN A 65 -7.61 12.47 -5.39
CA GLN A 65 -8.84 12.87 -6.08
C GLN A 65 -10.04 12.03 -5.63
N ARG A 66 -9.87 10.71 -5.49
CA ARG A 66 -10.91 9.81 -4.97
C ARG A 66 -11.32 10.19 -3.55
N THR A 67 -10.35 10.46 -2.68
CA THR A 67 -10.60 10.87 -1.30
C THR A 67 -11.36 12.19 -1.25
N LEU A 68 -10.97 13.16 -2.07
CA LEU A 68 -11.64 14.45 -2.17
C LEU A 68 -13.07 14.29 -2.71
N ALA A 69 -13.31 13.40 -3.67
CA ALA A 69 -14.65 13.11 -4.17
C ALA A 69 -15.56 12.55 -3.07
N VAL A 70 -15.04 11.66 -2.22
CA VAL A 70 -15.78 11.13 -1.06
C VAL A 70 -16.09 12.25 -0.05
N GLN A 71 -15.15 13.15 0.20
CA GLN A 71 -15.36 14.29 1.10
C GLN A 71 -16.42 15.27 0.54
N LEU A 72 -16.37 15.59 -0.75
CA LEU A 72 -17.36 16.44 -1.40
C LEU A 72 -18.74 15.80 -1.38
N LEU A 73 -18.82 14.48 -1.63
CA LEU A 73 -20.08 13.74 -1.55
C LEU A 73 -20.69 13.81 -0.13
N SER A 74 -19.85 13.62 0.89
CA SER A 74 -20.28 13.74 2.29
C SER A 74 -20.75 15.15 2.63
N LYS A 75 -20.05 16.20 2.17
CA LYS A 75 -20.50 17.59 2.35
C LYS A 75 -21.82 17.85 1.63
N LEU A 76 -21.96 17.40 0.39
CA LEU A 76 -23.17 17.56 -0.42
C LEU A 76 -24.39 16.93 0.27
N GLN A 77 -24.23 15.73 0.84
CA GLN A 77 -25.29 15.02 1.56
C GLN A 77 -25.79 15.73 2.83
N ASN A 78 -24.95 16.57 3.43
CA ASN A 78 -25.25 17.26 4.68
C ASN A 78 -25.58 18.76 4.47
N GLU A 79 -25.43 19.27 3.26
CA GLU A 79 -25.72 20.67 2.93
C GLU A 79 -27.21 20.87 2.68
N GLN A 80 -27.79 21.88 3.33
CA GLN A 80 -29.21 22.22 3.22
C GLN A 80 -29.44 23.48 2.39
N ASP A 81 -28.40 24.31 2.24
CA ASP A 81 -28.45 25.48 1.39
C ASP A 81 -28.43 25.09 -0.10
N GLU A 82 -29.46 25.47 -0.85
CA GLU A 82 -29.62 25.09 -2.26
C GLU A 82 -28.49 25.61 -3.16
N GLN A 83 -27.97 26.81 -2.89
CA GLN A 83 -26.91 27.41 -3.70
C GLN A 83 -25.58 26.69 -3.47
N LYS A 84 -25.22 26.44 -2.20
CA LYS A 84 -24.03 25.66 -1.84
C LYS A 84 -24.14 24.21 -2.29
N HIS A 85 -25.33 23.62 -2.22
CA HIS A 85 -25.57 22.27 -2.72
C HIS A 85 -25.34 22.21 -4.24
N ALA A 86 -25.83 23.19 -5.00
CA ALA A 86 -25.57 23.27 -6.44
C ALA A 86 -24.07 23.44 -6.76
N GLU A 87 -23.36 24.27 -5.99
CA GLU A 87 -21.91 24.47 -6.16
C GLU A 87 -21.12 23.18 -5.86
N LEU A 88 -21.38 22.54 -4.71
CA LEU A 88 -20.75 21.28 -4.32
C LEU A 88 -21.02 20.17 -5.35
N LYS A 89 -22.23 20.11 -5.91
CA LYS A 89 -22.59 19.16 -6.96
C LYS A 89 -21.77 19.40 -8.23
N LYS A 90 -21.57 20.66 -8.62
CA LYS A 90 -20.72 21.01 -9.77
C LYS A 90 -19.25 20.62 -9.52
N GLN A 91 -18.70 20.98 -8.36
CA GLN A 91 -17.33 20.62 -8.00
C GLN A 91 -17.11 19.11 -7.99
N LEU A 92 -18.09 18.35 -7.49
CA LEU A 92 -18.06 16.88 -7.50
C LEU A 92 -18.06 16.34 -8.94
N ALA A 93 -18.93 16.86 -9.81
CA ALA A 93 -19.01 16.43 -11.21
C ALA A 93 -17.71 16.70 -11.97
N ASP A 94 -17.14 17.90 -11.82
CA ASP A 94 -15.87 18.29 -12.45
C ASP A 94 -14.72 17.40 -11.98
N LEU A 95 -14.69 17.08 -10.67
CA LEU A 95 -13.69 16.18 -10.11
C LEU A 95 -13.86 14.74 -10.59
N GLN A 96 -15.10 14.25 -10.69
CA GLN A 96 -15.41 12.91 -11.21
C GLN A 96 -14.98 12.78 -12.67
N ALA A 97 -15.23 13.79 -13.50
CA ALA A 97 -14.77 13.81 -14.89
C ALA A 97 -13.24 13.68 -14.97
N LYS A 98 -12.51 14.54 -14.22
CA LYS A 98 -11.03 14.49 -14.16
C LYS A 98 -10.50 13.16 -13.62
N LEU A 99 -11.14 12.59 -12.60
CA LEU A 99 -10.76 11.31 -12.03
C LEU A 99 -10.93 10.19 -13.07
N ASN A 100 -12.02 10.20 -13.84
CA ASN A 100 -12.26 9.24 -14.90
C ASN A 100 -11.24 9.37 -16.04
N GLU A 101 -10.94 10.59 -16.48
CA GLU A 101 -9.90 10.86 -17.48
C GLU A 101 -8.53 10.35 -17.02
N ASN A 102 -8.12 10.72 -15.81
CA ASN A 102 -6.84 10.28 -15.23
C ASN A 102 -6.79 8.75 -15.08
N ASN A 103 -7.89 8.13 -14.63
CA ASN A 103 -7.96 6.67 -14.50
C ASN A 103 -7.89 5.96 -15.87
N GLN A 104 -8.50 6.53 -16.92
CA GLN A 104 -8.37 6.01 -18.28
C GLN A 104 -6.93 6.13 -18.80
N LEU A 105 -6.26 7.26 -18.52
CA LEU A 105 -4.87 7.44 -18.90
C LEU A 105 -3.97 6.44 -18.15
N MET A 106 -4.17 6.28 -16.84
CA MET A 106 -3.45 5.29 -16.02
C MET A 106 -3.65 3.86 -16.53
N PHE A 107 -4.85 3.52 -16.98
CA PHE A 107 -5.12 2.22 -17.57
C PHE A 107 -4.37 2.03 -18.89
N LYS A 108 -4.42 3.02 -19.78
CA LYS A 108 -3.74 2.97 -21.08
C LYS A 108 -2.22 2.89 -20.95
N THR A 109 -1.64 3.62 -20.01
CA THR A 109 -0.19 3.71 -19.85
C THR A 109 0.39 2.57 -19.02
N TYR A 110 -0.32 2.12 -17.98
CA TYR A 110 0.23 1.19 -16.97
C TYR A 110 -0.66 -0.02 -16.67
N GLY A 111 -1.83 -0.16 -17.29
CA GLY A 111 -2.81 -1.19 -16.91
C GLY A 111 -3.42 -0.97 -15.52
N PHE A 112 -3.30 0.24 -14.97
CA PHE A 112 -3.75 0.59 -13.62
C PHE A 112 -5.19 1.07 -13.61
N THR A 113 -5.96 0.68 -12.59
CA THR A 113 -7.34 1.14 -12.36
C THR A 113 -7.59 1.36 -10.87
N LEU A 114 -8.36 2.37 -10.50
CA LEU A 114 -8.69 2.67 -9.09
C LEU A 114 -9.48 1.55 -8.36
N ASN A 115 -10.09 0.64 -9.11
CA ASN A 115 -11.02 -0.37 -8.60
C ASN A 115 -10.37 -1.75 -8.38
N ARG A 116 -9.04 -1.85 -8.52
CA ARG A 116 -8.27 -3.09 -8.35
C ARG A 116 -7.13 -2.89 -7.36
N ASN A 117 -6.73 -3.97 -6.71
CA ASN A 117 -5.57 -3.99 -5.81
C ASN A 117 -4.32 -4.36 -6.61
N TYR A 118 -3.26 -3.58 -6.47
CA TYR A 118 -1.99 -3.80 -7.17
C TYR A 118 -0.85 -4.03 -6.17
N VAL A 119 0.11 -4.86 -6.57
CA VAL A 119 1.37 -5.09 -5.86
C VAL A 119 2.51 -4.61 -6.75
N LEU A 120 3.38 -3.76 -6.21
CA LEU A 120 4.58 -3.32 -6.90
C LEU A 120 5.75 -4.21 -6.49
N THR A 121 6.38 -4.88 -7.46
CA THR A 121 7.58 -5.71 -7.25
C THR A 121 8.80 -5.01 -7.81
N VAL A 122 9.83 -4.80 -6.98
CA VAL A 122 11.09 -4.16 -7.40
C VAL A 122 11.99 -5.19 -8.05
N GLU A 123 12.15 -5.11 -9.37
CA GLU A 123 13.03 -6.03 -10.12
C GLU A 123 14.52 -5.63 -10.04
N LYS A 124 14.83 -4.33 -9.91
CA LYS A 124 16.21 -3.81 -9.86
C LYS A 124 16.34 -2.66 -8.86
N ALA A 125 17.36 -2.70 -8.02
CA ALA A 125 17.68 -1.66 -7.04
C ALA A 125 19.16 -1.29 -7.12
N HIS A 126 19.45 0.01 -7.01
CA HIS A 126 20.81 0.54 -7.03
C HIS A 126 21.06 1.36 -5.77
N VAL A 127 22.18 1.09 -5.09
CA VAL A 127 22.66 1.87 -3.95
C VAL A 127 23.91 2.62 -4.41
N HIS A 128 23.89 3.95 -4.28
CA HIS A 128 25.01 4.81 -4.67
C HIS A 128 25.63 5.44 -3.42
N MET A 129 26.93 5.69 -3.46
CA MET A 129 27.66 6.43 -2.44
C MET A 129 28.47 7.55 -3.09
N TRP A 130 28.53 8.71 -2.42
CA TRP A 130 29.43 9.79 -2.82
C TRP A 130 30.85 9.42 -2.40
N VAL A 131 31.78 9.48 -3.35
CA VAL A 131 33.19 9.16 -3.14
C VAL A 131 34.07 10.12 -3.95
N THR A 132 35.30 10.32 -3.49
CA THR A 132 36.32 11.02 -4.28
C THR A 132 36.72 10.22 -5.52
N ALA A 133 37.36 10.86 -6.49
CA ALA A 133 37.83 10.19 -7.71
C ALA A 133 38.84 9.06 -7.39
N GLU A 134 39.71 9.29 -6.40
CA GLU A 134 40.68 8.32 -5.92
C GLU A 134 40.00 7.10 -5.29
N GLU A 135 39.04 7.32 -4.40
CA GLU A 135 38.23 6.24 -3.81
C GLU A 135 37.42 5.49 -4.87
N ALA A 136 36.84 6.19 -5.85
CA ALA A 136 36.12 5.55 -6.95
C ALA A 136 37.02 4.62 -7.76
N ALA A 137 38.27 5.02 -8.05
CA ALA A 137 39.23 4.18 -8.75
C ALA A 137 39.61 2.94 -7.91
N ALA A 138 39.82 3.12 -6.60
CA ALA A 138 40.12 2.02 -5.68
C ALA A 138 38.94 1.04 -5.51
N ILE A 139 37.70 1.52 -5.52
CA ILE A 139 36.50 0.68 -5.45
C ILE A 139 36.32 -0.11 -6.75
N LYS A 140 36.42 0.56 -7.91
CA LYS A 140 36.25 -0.08 -9.23
C LYS A 140 37.28 -1.19 -9.47
N SER A 141 38.53 -1.00 -9.08
CA SER A 141 39.57 -2.02 -9.20
C SER A 141 39.31 -3.22 -8.27
N ARG A 142 38.77 -2.98 -7.07
CA ARG A 142 38.35 -4.04 -6.14
C ARG A 142 37.14 -4.82 -6.61
N THR A 143 36.14 -4.18 -7.22
CA THR A 143 34.94 -4.88 -7.73
C THR A 143 35.22 -5.67 -9.01
N ALA A 144 36.11 -5.18 -9.89
CA ALA A 144 36.47 -5.89 -11.12
C ALA A 144 37.26 -7.20 -10.88
N THR A 145 37.88 -7.35 -9.70
CA THR A 145 38.58 -8.59 -9.31
C THR A 145 37.64 -9.64 -8.70
N THR A 146 36.51 -9.22 -8.13
CA THR A 146 35.51 -10.11 -7.51
C THR A 146 34.56 -10.74 -8.54
N ASP A 147 34.22 -10.03 -9.62
CA ASP A 147 33.41 -10.57 -10.75
C ASP A 147 34.08 -11.74 -11.50
N LYS A 148 35.41 -11.89 -11.39
CA LYS A 148 36.15 -13.01 -12.00
C LYS A 148 36.14 -14.28 -11.16
N THR A 149 35.81 -14.20 -9.88
CA THR A 149 35.80 -15.36 -8.97
C THR A 149 34.44 -16.07 -8.96
N GLU A 150 33.34 -15.39 -9.32
CA GLU A 150 32.00 -16.00 -9.34
C GLU A 150 31.70 -16.83 -10.60
N LYS A 151 32.48 -16.71 -11.68
CA LYS A 151 32.36 -17.60 -12.87
C LYS A 151 33.13 -18.92 -12.77
N GLY A 152 33.79 -19.19 -11.64
CA GLY A 152 34.73 -20.30 -11.50
C GLY A 152 34.32 -21.43 -10.54
N ASN A 153 33.14 -21.40 -9.91
CA ASN A 153 32.80 -22.39 -8.89
C ASN A 153 31.38 -22.95 -9.03
N GLU A 154 31.07 -23.52 -10.19
CA GLU A 154 30.05 -24.57 -10.30
C GLU A 154 30.76 -25.93 -10.42
N LYS A 155 31.11 -26.53 -9.28
CA LYS A 155 31.20 -27.98 -9.11
C LYS A 155 31.22 -28.31 -7.61
N ASN A 156 30.09 -28.85 -7.15
CA ASN A 156 29.85 -29.71 -5.99
C ASN A 156 30.57 -29.38 -4.67
N GLU A 157 29.81 -29.06 -3.62
CA GLU A 157 29.77 -29.90 -2.42
C GLU A 157 28.74 -29.40 -1.39
N ASP A 158 28.25 -30.38 -0.63
CA ASP A 158 27.11 -30.35 0.26
C ASP A 158 27.22 -29.38 1.44
N GLY A 159 26.05 -28.89 1.88
CA GLY A 159 25.79 -28.64 3.30
C GLY A 159 26.51 -27.46 3.95
N LYS A 160 26.30 -26.22 3.48
CA LYS A 160 26.62 -25.03 4.31
C LYS A 160 25.57 -23.93 4.14
N LYS A 161 24.91 -23.59 5.26
CA LYS A 161 23.88 -22.55 5.37
C LYS A 161 24.40 -21.22 4.80
N PRO A 162 23.61 -20.48 4.00
CA PRO A 162 24.03 -19.17 3.51
C PRO A 162 24.16 -18.21 4.71
N GLY A 163 25.40 -17.83 5.01
CA GLY A 163 25.75 -16.86 6.04
C GLY A 163 25.31 -15.47 5.63
N GLY A 164 24.01 -15.18 5.73
CA GLY A 164 23.51 -13.81 5.70
C GLY A 164 23.93 -13.06 6.95
N LEU A 165 23.93 -11.71 6.88
CA LEU A 165 24.25 -10.77 7.97
C LEU A 165 23.51 -11.06 9.30
N ARG A 166 22.43 -11.85 9.28
CA ARG A 166 21.77 -12.42 10.47
C ARG A 166 22.71 -13.22 11.38
N GLY A 167 23.79 -13.81 10.86
CA GLY A 167 24.78 -14.53 11.65
C GLY A 167 25.73 -13.64 12.46
N LEU A 168 25.93 -12.38 12.05
CA LEU A 168 26.90 -11.47 12.68
C LEU A 168 26.40 -10.85 13.99
N PHE A 169 25.09 -10.85 14.22
CA PHE A 169 24.47 -10.26 15.41
C PHE A 169 23.89 -11.30 16.38
N GLY A 170 24.06 -12.59 16.08
CA GLY A 170 23.41 -13.70 16.78
C GLY A 170 24.21 -14.36 17.91
N GLY A 171 25.26 -13.72 18.43
CA GLY A 171 26.22 -14.41 19.30
C GLY A 171 26.81 -13.58 20.43
N ASN A 172 26.00 -13.12 21.38
CA ASN A 172 26.49 -13.01 22.76
C ASN A 172 25.35 -13.07 23.80
N LYS A 173 24.96 -14.29 24.16
CA LYS A 173 24.49 -14.59 25.52
C LYS A 173 25.34 -15.74 26.03
N LYS A 174 26.38 -15.42 26.81
CA LYS A 174 26.91 -16.36 27.79
C LYS A 174 26.62 -15.82 29.18
N LYS A 175 26.04 -16.73 29.96
CA LYS A 175 25.81 -16.67 31.40
C LYS A 175 27.10 -16.46 32.16
#